data_AF-A0AAN7H6U8-F1
#
_entry.id   AF-A0AAN7H6U8-F1
#
_cell.length_a   1.000
_cell.length_b   1.000
_cell.length_c   1.000
_cell.angle_alpha   90.00
_cell.angle_beta   90.00
_cell.angle_gamma   90.00
#
_symmetry.space_group_name_H-M   'P 1'
#
loop_
_entity.id
_entity.type
_entity.pdbx_description
1 polymer ?
#
loop_
_entity_poly.entity_id
_entity_poly.type
_entity_poly.pdbx_seq_one_letter_code
_entity_poly.pdbx_strand_id
1 'polypeptide(L)'
;MTDPQLARQWILALSLIALLLSLAILTQIATRYAKAYLDAPTEISAFLDAIDSSIVENESYEHDISRVKRLEDKLRLNKLLREIQKGGDALREDISALMEGDDYSSSRLTFKGRLFWGSHRRELGEKVRRVDLLRMRFLVVYMGVIAGNPSVEKEGKREKAVGIVPLAPAAKDDHSEKLPMTPMRSMTDSLGEGIKSKPPLRRLTLHAMGHQDHVGGGPRQGWAGVMQELQKSPVLRERHASIELAMSKRMG
;
A
#
# COMPACT_ATOMS: atom_id res chain seq x y z
N MET A 1 9.93 79.22 6.85
CA MET A 1 11.36 78.85 6.81
C MET A 1 11.48 77.51 7.51
N THR A 2 11.70 76.43 6.77
CA THR A 2 11.95 75.12 7.36
C THR A 2 13.42 75.03 7.72
N ASP A 3 13.73 74.79 8.99
CA ASP A 3 15.12 74.73 9.43
C ASP A 3 15.84 73.53 8.79
N PRO A 4 16.90 73.76 7.99
CA PRO A 4 17.57 72.70 7.24
C PRO A 4 18.26 71.67 8.14
N GLN A 5 18.56 72.03 9.39
CA GLN A 5 19.14 71.14 10.40
C GLN A 5 18.10 70.15 10.94
N LEU A 6 16.89 70.63 11.26
CA LEU A 6 15.79 69.78 11.71
C LEU A 6 15.42 68.77 10.61
N ALA A 7 15.36 69.22 9.35
CA ALA A 7 15.10 68.34 8.21
C ALA A 7 16.16 67.22 8.08
N ARG A 8 17.45 67.53 8.24
CA ARG A 8 18.53 66.52 8.21
C ARG A 8 18.42 65.50 9.34
N GLN A 9 18.08 65.93 10.55
CA GLN A 9 17.90 65.04 11.70
C GLN A 9 16.75 64.06 11.48
N TRP A 10 15.62 64.54 10.95
CA TRP A 10 14.49 63.66 10.60
C TRP A 10 14.84 62.68 9.50
N ILE A 11 15.58 63.10 8.47
CA ILE A 11 16.03 62.20 7.39
C ILE A 11 16.92 61.08 7.95
N LEU A 12 17.86 61.41 8.83
CA LEU A 12 18.73 60.41 9.47
C LEU A 12 17.95 59.47 10.41
N ALA A 13 17.02 60.01 11.20
CA ALA A 13 16.19 59.20 12.08
C ALA A 13 15.29 58.25 11.28
N LEU A 14 14.63 58.75 10.23
CA LEU A 14 13.76 57.95 9.37
C LEU A 14 14.55 56.90 8.57
N SER A 15 15.74 57.24 8.07
CA SER A 15 16.59 56.27 7.35
C SER A 15 17.12 55.18 8.29
N LEU A 16 17.52 55.53 9.51
CA LEU A 16 17.93 54.57 10.53
C LEU A 16 16.78 53.63 10.91
N ILE A 17 15.58 54.17 11.14
CA ILE A 17 14.38 53.36 11.47
C ILE A 17 14.02 52.45 10.30
N ALA A 18 14.02 52.96 9.07
CA ALA A 18 13.77 52.16 7.87
C ALA A 18 14.80 51.03 7.73
N LEU A 19 16.09 51.31 8.01
CA LEU A 19 17.16 50.32 8.00
C LEU A 19 16.93 49.25 9.07
N LEU A 20 16.61 49.64 10.32
CA LEU A 20 16.33 48.71 11.42
C LEU A 20 15.11 47.84 11.14
N LEU A 21 14.04 48.40 10.57
CA LEU A 21 12.86 47.65 10.14
C LEU A 21 13.20 46.67 9.01
N SER A 22 14.01 47.09 8.02
CA SER A 22 14.46 46.20 6.94
C SER A 22 15.29 45.05 7.49
N LEU A 23 16.18 45.32 8.45
CA LEU A 23 17.04 44.33 9.09
C LEU A 23 16.23 43.36 9.95
N ALA A 24 15.22 43.86 10.67
CA ALA A 24 14.32 43.02 11.45
C ALA A 24 13.55 42.04 10.54
N ILE A 25 13.02 42.52 9.42
CA ILE A 25 12.34 41.66 8.42
C ILE A 25 13.33 40.65 7.84
N LEU A 26 14.54 41.07 7.47
CA LEU A 26 15.58 40.17 6.97
C LEU A 26 15.94 39.08 7.99
N THR A 27 16.01 39.43 9.27
CA THR A 27 16.31 38.49 10.36
C THR A 27 15.16 37.51 10.58
N GLN A 28 13.90 37.96 10.49
CA GLN A 28 12.73 37.08 10.56
C GLN A 28 12.69 36.09 9.39
N ILE A 29 13.01 36.57 8.19
CA ILE A 29 13.16 35.73 7.00
C ILE A 29 14.28 34.72 7.24
N ALA A 30 15.49 35.19 7.57
CA ALA A 30 16.66 34.34 7.79
C ALA A 30 16.44 33.28 8.87
N THR A 31 15.81 33.62 10.00
CA THR A 31 15.52 32.67 11.08
C THR A 31 14.50 31.60 10.68
N ARG A 32 13.46 31.96 9.91
CA ARG A 32 12.51 30.97 9.35
C ARG A 32 13.20 30.00 8.38
N TYR A 33 14.05 30.51 7.49
CA TYR A 33 14.81 29.68 6.56
C TYR A 33 15.90 28.87 7.27
N ALA A 34 16.54 29.40 8.32
CA ALA A 34 17.55 28.70 9.11
C ALA A 34 16.97 27.52 9.89
N LYS A 35 15.75 27.65 10.44
CA LYS A 35 15.06 26.52 11.07
C LYS A 35 14.74 25.42 10.04
N ALA A 36 14.18 25.80 8.90
CA ALA A 36 13.94 24.86 7.80
C ALA A 36 15.23 24.22 7.25
N TYR A 37 16.37 24.93 7.35
CA TYR A 37 17.70 24.44 6.97
C TYR A 37 18.24 23.38 7.94
N LEU A 38 18.02 23.54 9.25
CA LEU A 38 18.46 22.58 10.27
C LEU A 38 17.66 21.27 10.22
N ASP A 39 16.37 21.35 9.88
CA ASP A 39 15.47 20.19 9.82
C ASP A 39 15.59 19.40 8.49
N ALA A 40 16.22 19.99 7.47
CA ALA A 40 16.37 19.40 6.13
C ALA A 40 16.97 17.98 6.09
N PRO A 41 18.12 17.67 6.74
CA PRO A 41 18.73 16.33 6.65
C PRO A 41 17.87 15.22 7.28
N THR A 42 17.14 15.52 8.36
CA THR A 42 16.22 14.56 8.99
C THR A 42 14.98 14.32 8.14
N GLU A 43 14.49 15.34 7.44
CA GLU A 43 13.34 15.19 6.56
C GLU A 43 13.70 14.41 5.29
N ILE A 44 14.91 14.61 4.74
CA ILE A 44 15.40 13.86 3.56
C ILE A 44 15.54 12.39 3.86
N SER A 45 16.15 12.04 5.00
CA SER A 45 16.27 10.64 5.43
C SER A 45 14.90 10.00 5.61
N ALA A 46 13.93 10.70 6.20
CA ALA A 46 12.55 10.21 6.30
C ALA A 46 11.89 9.97 4.92
N PHE A 47 12.16 10.81 3.92
CA PHE A 47 11.68 10.59 2.56
C PHE A 47 12.36 9.39 1.88
N LEU A 48 13.67 9.23 2.07
CA LEU A 48 14.41 8.08 1.55
C LEU A 48 13.92 6.77 2.17
N ASP A 49 13.75 6.73 3.50
CA ASP A 49 13.21 5.57 4.20
C ASP A 49 11.80 5.21 3.70
N ALA A 50 10.97 6.21 3.42
CA ALA A 50 9.63 6.00 2.86
C ALA A 50 9.67 5.42 1.43
N ILE A 51 10.64 5.84 0.61
CA ILE A 51 10.86 5.31 -0.74
C ILE A 51 11.39 3.87 -0.67
N ASP A 52 12.40 3.62 0.15
CA ASP A 52 13.01 2.30 0.29
C ASP A 52 11.98 1.28 0.82
N SER A 53 11.18 1.67 1.82
CA SER A 53 10.04 0.87 2.27
C SER A 53 9.01 0.64 1.16
N SER A 54 8.78 1.63 0.29
CA SER A 54 7.87 1.46 -0.86
C SER A 54 8.40 0.50 -1.91
N ILE A 55 9.72 0.43 -2.11
CA ILE A 55 10.34 -0.47 -3.08
C ILE A 55 10.21 -1.92 -2.60
N VAL A 56 10.57 -2.18 -1.34
CA VAL A 56 10.48 -3.51 -0.72
C VAL A 56 9.03 -4.04 -0.75
N GLU A 57 8.06 -3.17 -0.47
CA GLU A 57 6.64 -3.54 -0.59
C GLU A 57 6.23 -3.83 -2.03
N ASN A 58 6.68 -3.03 -3.01
CA ASN A 58 6.37 -3.26 -4.42
C ASN A 58 6.89 -4.61 -4.93
N GLU A 59 8.09 -5.03 -4.51
CA GLU A 59 8.64 -6.35 -4.84
C GLU A 59 7.74 -7.47 -4.29
N SER A 60 7.22 -7.31 -3.07
CA SER A 60 6.28 -8.24 -2.47
C SER A 60 4.97 -8.32 -3.26
N TYR A 61 4.44 -7.18 -3.71
CA TYR A 61 3.23 -7.14 -4.52
C TYR A 61 3.40 -7.74 -5.91
N GLU A 62 4.56 -7.58 -6.54
CA GLU A 62 4.84 -8.17 -7.86
C GLU A 62 4.71 -9.70 -7.82
N HIS A 63 5.27 -10.31 -6.78
CA HIS A 63 5.15 -11.74 -6.55
C HIS A 63 3.68 -12.18 -6.35
N ASP A 64 2.87 -11.42 -5.61
CA ASP A 64 1.46 -11.74 -5.41
C ASP A 64 0.60 -11.53 -6.67
N ILE A 65 0.87 -10.50 -7.45
CA ILE A 65 0.20 -10.24 -8.74
C ILE A 65 0.50 -11.35 -9.73
N SER A 66 1.69 -11.96 -9.67
CA SER A 66 2.04 -13.09 -10.52
C SER A 66 1.07 -14.28 -10.35
N ARG A 67 0.52 -14.46 -9.14
CA ARG A 67 -0.42 -15.52 -8.74
C ARG A 67 -1.88 -15.23 -9.13
N VAL A 68 -2.21 -14.00 -9.52
CA VAL A 68 -3.56 -13.62 -9.94
C VAL A 68 -3.90 -14.24 -11.30
N LYS A 69 -4.95 -15.08 -11.33
CA LYS A 69 -5.37 -15.81 -12.54
C LYS A 69 -6.10 -14.95 -13.57
N ARG A 70 -6.79 -13.88 -13.14
CA ARG A 70 -7.54 -12.99 -14.02
C ARG A 70 -6.61 -11.99 -14.69
N LEU A 71 -6.47 -12.07 -16.01
CA LEU A 71 -5.58 -11.22 -16.79
C LEU A 71 -5.95 -9.74 -16.74
N GLU A 72 -7.24 -9.41 -16.73
CA GLU A 72 -7.71 -8.01 -16.67
C GLU A 72 -7.32 -7.35 -15.34
N ASP A 73 -7.59 -8.04 -14.23
CA ASP A 73 -7.21 -7.59 -12.89
C ASP A 73 -5.68 -7.47 -12.79
N LYS A 74 -4.95 -8.49 -13.27
CA LYS A 74 -3.50 -8.49 -13.34
C LYS A 74 -2.95 -7.29 -14.13
N LEU A 75 -3.56 -6.93 -15.26
CA LEU A 75 -3.12 -5.79 -16.08
C LEU A 75 -3.40 -4.44 -15.39
N ARG A 76 -4.55 -4.32 -14.72
CA ARG A 76 -4.89 -3.12 -13.94
C ARG A 76 -3.95 -2.93 -12.75
N LEU A 77 -3.66 -4.00 -12.01
CA LEU A 77 -2.71 -4.01 -10.89
C LEU A 77 -1.28 -3.69 -11.35
N ASN A 78 -0.80 -4.33 -12.42
CA ASN A 78 0.52 -4.04 -12.98
C ASN A 78 0.67 -2.60 -13.47
N LYS A 79 -0.39 -2.04 -14.09
CA LYS A 79 -0.38 -0.64 -14.50
C LYS A 79 -0.20 0.30 -13.29
N LEU A 80 -0.96 0.08 -12.22
CA LEU A 80 -0.85 0.86 -11.00
C LEU A 80 0.50 0.68 -10.32
N LEU A 81 1.02 -0.54 -10.25
CA LEU A 81 2.33 -0.82 -9.66
C LEU A 81 3.45 -0.09 -10.42
N ARG A 82 3.40 -0.11 -11.76
CA ARG A 82 4.36 0.60 -12.60
C ARG A 82 4.24 2.12 -12.46
N GLU A 83 3.04 2.65 -12.25
CA GLU A 83 2.82 4.08 -11.94
C GLU A 83 3.41 4.45 -10.57
N ILE A 84 3.28 3.58 -9.56
CA ILE A 84 3.90 3.77 -8.23
C ILE A 84 5.42 3.73 -8.35
N GLN A 85 5.99 2.72 -9.01
CA GLN A 85 7.44 2.60 -9.24
C GLN A 85 7.99 3.84 -9.95
N LYS A 86 7.37 4.26 -11.06
CA LYS A 86 7.77 5.48 -11.78
C LYS A 86 7.71 6.73 -10.89
N GLY A 87 6.72 6.83 -10.02
CA GLY A 87 6.60 7.94 -9.06
C GLY A 87 7.69 7.92 -7.99
N GLY A 88 8.04 6.73 -7.49
CA GLY A 88 9.14 6.52 -6.55
C GLY A 88 10.50 6.80 -7.16
N ASP A 89 10.75 6.32 -8.39
CA ASP A 89 12.01 6.55 -9.11
C ASP A 89 12.23 8.04 -9.39
N ALA A 90 11.19 8.75 -9.83
CA ALA A 90 11.26 10.20 -10.04
C ALA A 90 11.57 10.94 -8.73
N LEU A 91 10.93 10.52 -7.62
CA LEU A 91 11.18 11.10 -6.30
C LEU A 91 12.62 10.86 -5.83
N ARG A 92 13.16 9.66 -6.09
CA ARG A 92 14.55 9.33 -5.80
C ARG A 92 15.51 10.16 -6.63
N GLU A 93 15.25 10.34 -7.92
CA GLU A 93 16.03 11.22 -8.81
C GLU A 93 16.05 12.67 -8.30
N ASP A 94 14.90 13.21 -7.90
CA ASP A 94 14.80 14.56 -7.34
C ASP A 94 15.62 14.71 -6.05
N ILE A 95 15.56 13.72 -5.16
CA ILE A 95 16.35 13.73 -3.91
C ILE A 95 17.84 13.60 -4.21
N SER A 96 18.23 12.69 -5.11
CA SER A 96 19.62 12.52 -5.53
C SER A 96 20.18 13.79 -6.17
N ALA A 97 19.38 14.54 -6.94
CA ALA A 97 19.78 15.82 -7.52
C ALA A 97 20.06 16.92 -6.47
N LEU A 98 19.46 16.82 -5.28
CA LEU A 98 19.73 17.74 -4.17
C LEU A 98 20.98 17.36 -3.38
N MET A 99 21.33 16.07 -3.34
CA MET A 99 22.49 15.57 -2.61
C MET A 99 23.77 15.79 -3.42
N GLU A 100 24.85 16.16 -2.73
CA GLU A 100 26.16 16.38 -3.34
C GLU A 100 26.99 15.09 -3.18
N GLY A 101 27.09 14.32 -4.27
CA GLY A 101 27.82 13.06 -4.32
C GLY A 101 26.92 11.83 -4.36
N ASP A 102 27.42 10.72 -4.93
CA ASP A 102 26.72 9.44 -5.06
C ASP A 102 26.48 8.71 -3.72
N ASP A 103 27.07 9.21 -2.64
CA ASP A 103 26.99 8.58 -1.33
C ASP A 103 25.73 9.02 -0.58
N TYR A 104 24.73 8.14 -0.54
CA TYR A 104 23.54 8.23 0.31
C TYR A 104 23.88 8.40 1.81
N SER A 105 25.11 8.08 2.21
CA SER A 105 25.64 8.18 3.58
C SER A 105 26.18 9.58 3.93
N SER A 106 26.64 10.35 2.94
CA SER A 106 27.03 11.74 3.13
C SER A 106 25.79 12.59 2.90
N SER A 107 25.04 12.89 3.96
CA SER A 107 23.89 13.83 3.95
C SER A 107 24.30 15.28 3.66
N ARG A 108 25.27 15.52 2.78
CA ARG A 108 25.70 16.83 2.34
C ARG A 108 24.82 17.23 1.16
N LEU A 109 23.75 17.96 1.48
CA LEU A 109 23.00 18.70 0.48
C LEU A 109 23.91 19.66 -0.28
N THR A 110 23.70 19.80 -1.59
CA THR A 110 24.34 20.85 -2.39
C THR A 110 23.97 22.24 -1.86
N PHE A 111 24.85 23.24 -2.00
CA PHE A 111 24.55 24.61 -1.59
C PHE A 111 23.24 25.15 -2.23
N LYS A 112 22.96 24.76 -3.48
CA LYS A 112 21.71 25.07 -4.17
C LYS A 112 20.51 24.33 -3.58
N GLY A 113 20.64 23.04 -3.29
CA GLY A 113 19.62 22.25 -2.61
C GLY A 113 19.31 22.78 -1.21
N ARG A 114 20.32 23.30 -0.49
CA ARG A 114 20.16 23.98 0.81
C ARG A 114 19.44 25.32 0.69
N LEU A 115 19.76 26.13 -0.32
CA LEU A 115 19.17 27.45 -0.50
C LEU A 115 17.70 27.38 -0.95
N PHE A 116 17.37 26.40 -1.80
CA PHE A 116 16.01 26.21 -2.34
C PHE A 116 15.19 25.15 -1.59
N TRP A 117 15.68 24.64 -0.46
CA TRP A 117 15.02 23.57 0.31
C TRP A 117 13.56 23.88 0.62
N GLY A 118 13.23 25.12 0.98
CA GLY A 118 11.84 25.50 1.27
C GLY A 118 10.86 25.27 0.10
N SER A 119 11.30 25.49 -1.15
CA SER A 119 10.49 25.22 -2.34
C SER A 119 10.45 23.73 -2.66
N HIS A 120 11.61 23.08 -2.57
CA HIS A 120 11.75 21.68 -2.97
C HIS A 120 11.09 20.73 -1.96
N ARG A 121 11.09 21.06 -0.67
CA ARG A 121 10.36 20.35 0.39
C ARG A 121 8.86 20.24 0.06
N ARG A 122 8.25 21.34 -0.39
CA ARG A 122 6.83 21.35 -0.74
C ARG A 122 6.57 20.45 -1.95
N GLU A 123 7.42 20.53 -2.97
CA GLU A 123 7.31 19.71 -4.17
C GLU A 123 7.50 18.21 -3.88
N LEU A 124 8.52 17.85 -3.09
CA LEU A 124 8.77 16.49 -2.62
C LEU A 124 7.58 15.95 -1.82
N GLY A 125 7.05 16.73 -0.88
CA GLY A 125 5.86 16.35 -0.10
C GLY A 125 4.63 16.12 -0.97
N GLU A 126 4.42 16.94 -2.00
CA GLU A 126 3.35 16.76 -2.98
C GLU A 126 3.57 15.49 -3.84
N LYS A 127 4.81 15.19 -4.24
CA LYS A 127 5.18 13.96 -4.96
C LYS A 127 4.94 12.70 -4.11
N VAL A 128 5.41 12.68 -2.87
CA VAL A 128 5.15 11.60 -1.91
C VAL A 128 3.66 11.38 -1.72
N ARG A 129 2.89 12.45 -1.50
CA ARG A 129 1.42 12.35 -1.37
C ARG A 129 0.75 11.75 -2.61
N ARG A 130 1.25 12.06 -3.81
CA ARG A 130 0.76 11.45 -5.06
C ARG A 130 1.07 9.95 -5.12
N VAL A 131 2.28 9.56 -4.74
CA VAL A 131 2.67 8.15 -4.65
C VAL A 131 1.80 7.42 -3.62
N ASP A 132 1.58 8.00 -2.44
CA ASP A 132 0.73 7.42 -1.40
C ASP A 132 -0.72 7.26 -1.87
N LEU A 133 -1.27 8.22 -2.60
CA LEU A 133 -2.62 8.11 -3.16
C LEU A 133 -2.71 6.97 -4.19
N LEU A 134 -1.67 6.78 -5.00
CA LEU A 134 -1.58 5.63 -5.91
C LEU A 134 -1.47 4.32 -5.14
N ARG A 135 -0.68 4.26 -4.07
CA ARG A 135 -0.56 3.07 -3.18
C ARG A 135 -1.89 2.74 -2.54
N MET A 136 -2.62 3.73 -2.03
CA MET A 136 -3.95 3.53 -1.46
C MET A 136 -4.94 3.01 -2.52
N ARG A 137 -4.92 3.59 -3.73
CA ARG A 137 -5.75 3.11 -4.85
C ARG A 137 -5.38 1.68 -5.23
N PHE A 138 -4.09 1.36 -5.29
CA PHE A 138 -3.58 0.02 -5.56
C PHE A 138 -4.06 -0.99 -4.52
N LEU A 139 -3.89 -0.70 -3.22
CA LEU A 139 -4.32 -1.56 -2.12
C LEU A 139 -5.82 -1.87 -2.15
N VAL A 140 -6.65 -0.87 -2.46
CA VAL A 140 -8.10 -1.07 -2.59
C VAL A 140 -8.43 -2.04 -3.72
N VAL A 141 -7.80 -1.88 -4.89
CA VAL A 141 -8.00 -2.77 -6.03
C VAL A 141 -7.46 -4.17 -5.72
N TYR A 142 -6.28 -4.26 -5.12
CA TYR A 142 -5.64 -5.51 -4.69
C TYR A 142 -6.52 -6.30 -3.71
N MET A 143 -7.04 -5.64 -2.67
CA MET A 143 -7.97 -6.28 -1.72
C MET A 143 -9.28 -6.71 -2.38
N GLY A 144 -9.81 -5.91 -3.32
CA GLY A 144 -10.99 -6.30 -4.09
C GLY A 144 -10.78 -7.55 -4.94
N VAL A 145 -9.59 -7.71 -5.54
CA VAL A 145 -9.23 -8.86 -6.36
C VAL A 145 -8.96 -10.10 -5.51
N ILE A 146 -8.36 -9.96 -4.33
CA ILE A 146 -8.13 -11.06 -3.39
C ILE A 146 -9.44 -11.53 -2.76
N ALA A 147 -10.29 -10.62 -2.29
CA ALA A 147 -11.60 -10.97 -1.75
C ALA A 147 -12.51 -11.62 -2.81
N GLY A 148 -12.36 -11.25 -4.08
CA GLY A 148 -13.06 -11.87 -5.21
C GLY A 148 -12.49 -13.22 -5.65
N ASN A 149 -11.32 -13.64 -5.15
CA ASN A 149 -10.67 -14.91 -5.47
C ASN A 149 -10.55 -15.80 -4.22
N PRO A 150 -11.55 -16.65 -3.91
CA PRO A 150 -11.48 -17.62 -2.80
C PRO A 150 -10.42 -18.72 -3.00
N SER A 151 -9.64 -18.66 -4.09
CA SER A 151 -8.55 -19.59 -4.39
C SER A 151 -7.24 -19.23 -3.68
N VAL A 152 -7.00 -17.95 -3.37
CA VAL A 152 -5.77 -17.50 -2.69
C VAL A 152 -5.76 -17.95 -1.22
N GLU A 153 -6.92 -17.99 -0.58
CA GLU A 153 -7.08 -18.48 0.81
C GLU A 153 -6.87 -20.00 0.94
N LYS A 154 -7.08 -20.75 -0.14
CA LYS A 154 -6.94 -22.23 -0.12
C LYS A 154 -5.51 -22.71 -0.36
N GLU A 155 -4.64 -21.89 -0.93
CA GLU A 155 -3.23 -22.26 -1.16
C GLU A 155 -2.34 -22.00 0.07
N GLY A 156 -2.61 -20.99 0.88
CA GLY A 156 -1.93 -20.78 2.18
C GLY A 156 -2.18 -21.90 3.21
N LYS A 157 -3.25 -22.69 3.03
CA LYS A 157 -3.52 -23.91 3.82
C LYS A 157 -2.87 -25.18 3.25
N ARG A 158 -2.43 -25.17 1.99
CA ARG A 158 -1.80 -26.34 1.34
C ARG A 158 -0.28 -26.39 1.52
N GLU A 159 0.38 -25.26 1.73
CA GLU A 159 1.83 -25.26 2.06
C GLU A 159 2.14 -25.87 3.43
N LYS A 160 1.17 -25.99 4.34
CA LYS A 160 1.33 -26.73 5.62
C LYS A 160 1.00 -28.23 5.54
N ALA A 161 0.66 -28.77 4.37
CA ALA A 161 0.28 -30.18 4.19
C ALA A 161 1.27 -30.99 3.32
N VAL A 162 2.45 -30.46 3.01
CA VAL A 162 3.55 -31.22 2.40
C VAL A 162 4.48 -31.67 3.51
N GLY A 163 4.10 -32.72 4.21
CA GLY A 163 4.87 -33.20 5.35
C GLY A 163 4.32 -34.44 6.04
N ILE A 164 3.85 -35.45 5.29
CA ILE A 164 3.91 -36.85 5.72
C ILE A 164 4.14 -37.70 4.46
N VAL A 165 5.35 -38.24 4.33
CA VAL A 165 5.65 -39.40 3.49
C VAL A 165 5.28 -40.65 4.29
N PRO A 166 4.62 -41.65 3.68
CA PRO A 166 4.91 -43.03 4.05
C PRO A 166 5.44 -43.84 2.85
N LEU A 167 6.46 -44.63 3.17
CA LEU A 167 7.32 -45.43 2.31
C LEU A 167 6.76 -46.87 2.15
N ALA A 168 6.59 -47.31 0.88
CA ALA A 168 6.67 -48.70 0.34
C ALA A 168 5.65 -49.78 0.83
N PRO A 169 5.50 -50.97 0.16
CA PRO A 169 6.31 -51.60 -0.91
C PRO A 169 5.53 -52.26 -2.10
N ALA A 170 6.29 -52.95 -2.97
CA ALA A 170 6.02 -53.45 -4.32
C ALA A 170 5.31 -54.83 -4.47
N ALA A 171 4.69 -55.08 -5.64
CA ALA A 171 4.52 -56.36 -6.40
C ALA A 171 3.47 -56.15 -7.54
N LYS A 172 3.80 -56.19 -8.85
CA LYS A 172 3.95 -57.32 -9.81
C LYS A 172 2.73 -57.54 -10.74
N ASP A 173 3.02 -57.56 -12.05
CA ASP A 173 2.40 -58.30 -13.19
C ASP A 173 0.94 -57.92 -13.62
N ASP A 174 0.46 -57.91 -14.88
CA ASP A 174 0.96 -58.18 -16.25
C ASP A 174 -0.08 -57.71 -17.32
N HIS A 175 0.38 -57.55 -18.58
CA HIS A 175 -0.31 -57.66 -19.90
C HIS A 175 -1.33 -56.65 -20.53
N SER A 176 -0.98 -56.26 -21.79
CA SER A 176 -1.78 -56.03 -23.04
C SER A 176 -2.83 -54.91 -23.10
N GLU A 177 -3.07 -54.13 -24.17
CA GLU A 177 -2.69 -54.15 -25.59
C GLU A 177 -3.07 -52.78 -26.24
N LYS A 178 -2.29 -52.34 -27.24
CA LYS A 178 -2.67 -51.60 -28.48
C LYS A 178 -3.32 -50.18 -28.42
N LEU A 179 -2.49 -49.17 -28.71
CA LEU A 179 -2.77 -48.08 -29.68
C LEU A 179 -2.34 -48.58 -31.09
N PRO A 180 -2.78 -48.04 -32.26
CA PRO A 180 -3.06 -46.62 -32.55
C PRO A 180 -4.22 -46.33 -33.57
N MET A 181 -4.55 -45.05 -33.79
CA MET A 181 -4.76 -44.39 -35.11
C MET A 181 -5.61 -43.10 -35.00
N THR A 182 -5.01 -41.97 -35.38
CA THR A 182 -5.62 -40.75 -35.97
C THR A 182 -5.72 -40.93 -37.51
N PRO A 183 -6.42 -40.13 -38.37
CA PRO A 183 -6.66 -38.66 -38.24
C PRO A 183 -7.94 -38.02 -38.91
N MET A 184 -8.13 -36.72 -38.60
CA MET A 184 -8.64 -35.58 -39.41
C MET A 184 -9.98 -35.58 -40.20
N ARG A 185 -10.78 -34.51 -39.94
CA ARG A 185 -11.44 -33.52 -40.87
C ARG A 185 -12.49 -32.75 -40.04
N SER A 186 -12.87 -31.48 -40.23
CA SER A 186 -12.68 -30.42 -41.22
C SER A 186 -13.43 -29.14 -40.71
N MET A 187 -12.80 -27.95 -40.78
CA MET A 187 -13.28 -26.61 -41.25
C MET A 187 -14.81 -26.28 -41.23
N THR A 188 -15.35 -25.10 -40.84
CA THR A 188 -15.02 -23.66 -41.13
C THR A 188 -15.92 -22.67 -40.34
N ASP A 189 -15.37 -21.46 -40.10
CA ASP A 189 -15.96 -20.10 -40.07
C ASP A 189 -17.46 -19.83 -39.82
N SER A 190 -17.72 -18.89 -38.90
CA SER A 190 -18.46 -17.65 -39.24
C SER A 190 -18.38 -16.60 -38.11
N LEU A 191 -17.79 -15.46 -38.46
CA LEU A 191 -17.77 -14.20 -37.74
C LEU A 191 -19.01 -13.35 -38.11
N GLY A 192 -19.48 -12.57 -37.14
CA GLY A 192 -20.32 -11.37 -37.33
C GLY A 192 -21.83 -11.63 -37.40
N GLU A 193 -22.73 -10.77 -36.95
CA GLU A 193 -22.73 -9.49 -36.23
C GLU A 193 -24.22 -9.16 -36.08
N GLY A 194 -24.71 -8.64 -34.94
CA GLY A 194 -26.17 -8.41 -34.83
C GLY A 194 -26.70 -7.89 -33.51
N ILE A 195 -26.56 -6.58 -33.29
CA ILE A 195 -27.09 -5.79 -32.19
C ILE A 195 -28.63 -5.80 -32.17
N LYS A 196 -29.21 -6.09 -30.99
CA LYS A 196 -30.44 -5.52 -30.37
C LYS A 196 -31.25 -6.61 -29.66
N SER A 197 -31.25 -6.60 -28.32
CA SER A 197 -32.46 -6.69 -27.50
C SER A 197 -32.10 -6.70 -26.01
N LYS A 198 -32.61 -5.72 -25.25
CA LYS A 198 -32.65 -5.77 -23.78
C LYS A 198 -33.73 -6.79 -23.36
N PRO A 199 -33.51 -7.64 -22.35
CA PRO A 199 -34.61 -8.18 -21.56
C PRO A 199 -34.68 -7.51 -20.16
N PRO A 200 -35.88 -7.19 -19.67
CA PRO A 200 -36.09 -6.58 -18.35
C PRO A 200 -36.21 -7.63 -17.21
N LEU A 201 -35.82 -7.19 -16.01
CA LEU A 201 -36.33 -7.54 -14.66
C LEU A 201 -36.79 -9.00 -14.39
N ARG A 202 -36.09 -9.70 -13.48
CA ARG A 202 -36.76 -10.62 -12.55
C ARG A 202 -36.16 -10.59 -11.16
N ARG A 203 -36.92 -9.93 -10.30
CA ARG A 203 -36.86 -9.83 -8.84
C ARG A 203 -36.86 -11.26 -8.26
N LEU A 204 -35.80 -11.66 -7.56
CA LEU A 204 -35.75 -12.91 -6.78
C LEU A 204 -36.62 -12.74 -5.53
N THR A 205 -37.92 -12.97 -5.66
CA THR A 205 -38.83 -13.18 -4.54
C THR A 205 -38.76 -14.63 -4.09
N LEU A 206 -38.21 -14.82 -2.89
CA LEU A 206 -38.77 -15.57 -1.75
C LEU A 206 -39.81 -16.67 -2.01
N HIS A 207 -39.56 -17.81 -1.33
CA HIS A 207 -40.44 -18.97 -1.05
C HIS A 207 -40.57 -20.01 -2.19
N ALA A 208 -40.50 -21.33 -1.96
CA ALA A 208 -40.40 -22.13 -0.74
C ALA A 208 -39.94 -23.56 -1.10
N MET A 209 -39.06 -24.11 -0.25
CA MET A 209 -38.92 -25.55 0.01
C MET A 209 -38.26 -25.59 1.40
N GLY A 210 -39.00 -25.69 2.52
CA GLY A 210 -39.83 -26.81 2.93
C GLY A 210 -38.98 -27.73 3.81
N HIS A 211 -38.74 -27.36 5.08
CA HIS A 211 -39.24 -28.05 6.30
C HIS A 211 -38.21 -29.07 6.83
N GLN A 212 -37.74 -29.18 8.07
CA GLN A 212 -37.95 -28.64 9.44
C GLN A 212 -36.77 -29.24 10.27
N ASP A 213 -36.40 -28.92 11.50
CA ASP A 213 -36.69 -27.90 12.50
C ASP A 213 -35.54 -28.07 13.52
N HIS A 214 -34.86 -26.99 13.89
CA HIS A 214 -34.40 -26.68 15.26
C HIS A 214 -33.68 -25.33 15.22
N VAL A 215 -34.51 -24.32 15.44
CA VAL A 215 -34.29 -22.93 15.88
C VAL A 215 -32.97 -22.73 16.66
N GLY A 216 -32.17 -21.67 16.44
CA GLY A 216 -32.41 -20.51 15.60
C GLY A 216 -31.29 -19.48 15.64
N GLY A 217 -31.31 -18.57 14.66
CA GLY A 217 -30.40 -17.44 14.54
C GLY A 217 -30.16 -17.11 13.06
N GLY A 218 -31.00 -16.24 12.48
CA GLY A 218 -30.91 -15.83 11.07
C GLY A 218 -29.60 -15.10 10.71
N PRO A 219 -29.41 -14.73 9.43
CA PRO A 219 -28.15 -14.18 8.87
C PRO A 219 -27.77 -12.77 9.37
N ARG A 220 -28.34 -12.31 10.50
CA ARG A 220 -27.99 -11.09 11.22
C ARG A 220 -26.94 -11.31 12.32
N GLN A 221 -26.44 -12.53 12.49
CA GLN A 221 -25.46 -12.90 13.51
C GLN A 221 -23.99 -12.72 13.06
N GLY A 222 -23.71 -11.78 12.15
CA GLY A 222 -22.32 -11.38 11.90
C GLY A 222 -21.69 -10.81 13.18
N TRP A 223 -20.40 -11.00 13.41
CA TRP A 223 -19.58 -10.56 14.56
C TRP A 223 -20.09 -10.86 15.99
N ALA A 224 -21.32 -10.51 16.35
CA ALA A 224 -21.96 -10.84 17.61
C ALA A 224 -22.12 -12.36 17.82
N GLY A 225 -22.41 -13.12 16.76
CA GLY A 225 -22.44 -14.59 16.83
C GLY A 225 -21.06 -15.19 17.05
N VAL A 226 -20.06 -14.66 16.35
CA VAL A 226 -18.65 -15.06 16.49
C VAL A 226 -18.15 -14.78 17.91
N MET A 227 -18.52 -13.64 18.51
CA MET A 227 -18.18 -13.35 19.90
C MET A 227 -18.86 -14.30 20.89
N GLN A 228 -20.14 -14.64 20.66
CA GLN A 228 -20.87 -15.56 21.51
C GLN A 228 -20.31 -17.00 21.42
N GLU A 229 -19.79 -17.38 20.26
CA GLU A 229 -19.14 -18.66 20.02
C GLU A 229 -17.71 -18.69 20.59
N LEU A 230 -16.96 -17.59 20.48
CA LEU A 230 -15.66 -17.41 21.14
C LEU A 230 -15.77 -17.45 22.66
N GLN A 231 -16.83 -16.87 23.24
CA GLN A 231 -17.11 -16.94 24.67
C GLN A 231 -17.48 -18.36 25.13
N LYS A 232 -18.03 -19.19 24.24
CA LYS A 232 -18.35 -20.60 24.51
C LYS A 232 -17.17 -21.54 24.21
N SER A 233 -16.07 -21.05 23.65
CA SER A 233 -14.94 -21.89 23.25
C SER A 233 -14.18 -22.43 24.47
N PRO A 234 -14.04 -23.77 24.61
CA PRO A 234 -13.30 -24.39 25.72
C PRO A 234 -11.80 -24.06 25.68
N VAL A 235 -11.25 -23.87 24.47
CA VAL A 235 -9.84 -23.51 24.26
C VAL A 235 -9.51 -22.14 24.84
N LEU A 236 -10.45 -21.19 24.78
CA LEU A 236 -10.26 -19.86 25.36
C LEU A 236 -10.22 -19.96 26.89
N ARG A 237 -11.10 -20.77 27.49
CA ARG A 237 -11.11 -21.03 28.94
C ARG A 237 -9.83 -21.70 29.43
N GLU A 238 -9.31 -22.66 28.69
CA GLU A 238 -8.04 -23.32 29.03
C GLU A 238 -6.86 -22.32 29.02
N ARG A 239 -6.84 -21.37 28.08
CA ARG A 239 -5.83 -20.31 28.03
C ARG A 239 -5.97 -19.32 29.18
N HIS A 240 -7.19 -18.92 29.52
CA HIS A 240 -7.41 -18.05 30.67
C HIS A 240 -7.02 -18.73 31.99
N ALA A 241 -7.38 -20.01 32.16
CA ALA A 241 -6.99 -20.79 33.34
C ALA A 241 -5.48 -21.00 33.43
N SER A 242 -4.79 -21.24 32.31
CA SER A 242 -3.32 -21.38 32.31
C SER A 242 -2.61 -20.06 32.61
N ILE A 243 -3.16 -18.93 32.16
CA ILE A 243 -2.66 -17.59 32.51
C ILE A 243 -2.87 -17.29 33.99
N GLU A 244 -4.04 -17.59 34.56
CA GLU A 244 -4.31 -17.40 36.00
C GLU A 244 -3.41 -18.28 36.88
N LEU A 245 -3.15 -19.53 36.47
CA LEU A 245 -2.16 -20.40 37.13
C LEU A 245 -0.72 -19.89 37.01
N ALA A 246 -0.34 -19.34 35.85
CA ALA A 246 0.98 -18.74 35.66
C ALA A 246 1.15 -17.44 36.48
N MET A 247 0.09 -16.64 36.60
CA MET A 247 0.07 -15.40 37.37
C MET A 247 0.11 -15.67 38.88
N SER A 248 -0.70 -16.61 39.37
CA SER A 248 -0.68 -17.01 40.79
C SER A 248 0.66 -17.61 41.22
N LYS A 249 1.30 -18.42 40.36
CA LYS A 249 2.65 -18.95 40.59
C LYS A 249 3.76 -17.88 40.59
N ARG A 250 3.51 -16.71 39.99
CA ARG A 250 4.48 -15.60 39.95
C ARG A 250 4.39 -14.68 41.17
N MET A 251 3.30 -14.77 41.92
CA MET A 251 2.91 -13.78 42.94
C MET A 251 2.89 -14.37 44.37
N GLY A 252 3.26 -15.65 44.51
CA GLY A 252 3.63 -16.29 45.78
C GLY A 252 5.08 -16.76 45.74
#